data_AF-A0A7Y1YE75-F1
#
_entry.id   AF-A0A7Y1YE75-F1
#
_cell.length_a   1.000
_cell.length_b   1.000
_cell.length_c   1.000
_cell.angle_alpha   90.00
_cell.angle_beta   90.00
_cell.angle_gamma   90.00
#
_symmetry.space_group_name_H-M   'P 1'
#
loop_
_entity.id
_entity.type
_entity.pdbx_description
1 polymer ?
#
loop_
_entity_poly.entity_id
_entity_poly.type
_entity_poly.pdbx_seq_one_letter_code
_entity_poly.pdbx_strand_id
1 'polypeptide(L)'
;MTHFHQNHRWRLSGLFSDFVVPKLDWDENHGDEVQADVYGTFLSYQAGYNTLTIVPELLDSIYAFYDLPATANRLYPSLKERKGLASDACEVSANLIELYQMANYLMVVGRFKTAAHLYQHVASIIQFKEAHYNLGLCRMMSYLSTCNDPLSYPISIDSHIPLERTHGQQNPQQILKSAQRSFELVLEDYDKDYRHAKFALIAIYGWQGNHEEAKSLISDLTTSVESSEDPYFLLTLANHYIENSDMAQGEAIYRQLLSDLPGGHPLINSIQRNINLLDGNDPWPTFTPSIQNEQNLDGVTSLLFYSDYQNEIAISQGVQFARADQFGSVLSKLTGSHGKFHMQRIASKEIRTSEGLGIGSSLSELNNRWRDEHFIQVTHVGGQYVVLWSRGLIFKLDESLVTTEWVSFSL
;
A
#
# COMPACT_ATOMS: atom_id res chain seq x y z
N MET A 1 -20.59 -0.22 -12.33
CA MET A 1 -19.52 0.59 -11.70
C MET A 1 -18.16 0.04 -12.06
N THR A 2 -17.81 -1.20 -11.65
CA THR A 2 -16.58 -1.93 -12.01
C THR A 2 -16.11 -1.76 -13.47
N HIS A 3 -16.97 -2.06 -14.45
CA HIS A 3 -16.68 -1.93 -15.90
C HIS A 3 -16.20 -0.54 -16.34
N PHE A 4 -16.68 0.52 -15.69
CA PHE A 4 -16.26 1.89 -16.01
C PHE A 4 -14.80 2.11 -15.56
N HIS A 5 -14.46 1.71 -14.33
CA HIS A 5 -13.09 1.86 -13.82
C HIS A 5 -12.06 0.98 -14.54
N GLN A 6 -12.47 -0.18 -15.08
CA GLN A 6 -11.59 -1.04 -15.89
C GLN A 6 -11.66 -0.73 -17.40
N ASN A 7 -12.27 0.40 -17.80
CA ASN A 7 -12.32 0.88 -19.19
C ASN A 7 -12.96 -0.10 -20.19
N HIS A 8 -13.87 -0.98 -19.74
CA HIS A 8 -14.55 -2.01 -20.54
C HIS A 8 -15.49 -1.37 -21.58
N ARG A 9 -14.97 -1.19 -22.81
CA ARG A 9 -15.54 -0.28 -23.83
C ARG A 9 -16.94 -0.64 -24.31
N TRP A 10 -17.36 -1.90 -24.21
CA TRP A 10 -18.67 -2.37 -24.67
C TRP A 10 -19.85 -1.82 -23.86
N ARG A 11 -19.63 -1.37 -22.60
CA ARG A 11 -20.69 -0.75 -21.77
C ARG A 11 -20.79 0.78 -21.84
N LEU A 12 -20.01 1.45 -22.70
CA LEU A 12 -20.04 2.93 -22.86
C LEU A 12 -21.40 3.49 -23.36
N SER A 13 -22.32 2.63 -23.79
CA SER A 13 -23.65 2.96 -24.29
C SER A 13 -24.78 2.87 -23.24
N GLY A 14 -24.50 2.40 -22.02
CA GLY A 14 -25.52 2.13 -20.99
C GLY A 14 -25.34 2.93 -19.70
N LEU A 15 -26.36 3.72 -19.32
CA LEU A 15 -26.40 4.45 -18.03
C LEU A 15 -26.58 3.55 -16.80
N PHE A 16 -26.75 2.25 -16.98
CA PHE A 16 -26.94 1.26 -15.93
C PHE A 16 -25.93 0.14 -16.07
N SER A 17 -25.20 -0.17 -15.00
CA SER A 17 -24.40 -1.39 -14.93
C SER A 17 -25.24 -2.51 -14.34
N ASP A 18 -25.96 -3.24 -15.20
CA ASP A 18 -26.71 -4.42 -14.80
C ASP A 18 -25.80 -5.44 -14.10
N PHE A 19 -26.29 -5.95 -12.96
CA PHE A 19 -25.57 -6.90 -12.09
C PHE A 19 -25.53 -8.32 -12.66
N VAL A 20 -26.44 -8.65 -13.57
CA VAL A 20 -26.46 -9.91 -14.32
C VAL A 20 -26.53 -9.57 -15.81
N VAL A 21 -25.65 -10.19 -16.59
CA VAL A 21 -25.42 -9.84 -18.00
C VAL A 21 -26.13 -10.83 -18.92
N PRO A 22 -26.69 -10.37 -20.07
CA PRO A 22 -27.16 -11.24 -21.13
C PRO A 22 -26.14 -12.33 -21.47
N LYS A 23 -26.56 -13.61 -21.46
CA LYS A 23 -25.65 -14.74 -21.73
C LYS A 23 -24.89 -14.57 -23.05
N LEU A 24 -25.52 -13.97 -24.07
CA LEU A 24 -24.88 -13.63 -25.35
C LEU A 24 -23.69 -12.68 -25.16
N ASP A 25 -23.92 -11.56 -24.48
CA ASP A 25 -22.91 -10.53 -24.21
C ASP A 25 -21.82 -11.04 -23.24
N TRP A 26 -22.19 -11.94 -22.31
CA TRP A 26 -21.27 -12.63 -21.39
C TRP A 26 -20.37 -13.66 -22.09
N ASP A 27 -20.87 -14.37 -23.10
CA ASP A 27 -20.06 -15.28 -23.92
C ASP A 27 -19.08 -14.48 -24.82
N GLU A 28 -19.48 -13.30 -25.32
CA GLU A 28 -18.63 -12.42 -26.14
C GLU A 28 -17.60 -11.60 -25.31
N ASN A 29 -17.95 -11.15 -24.11
CA ASN A 29 -17.14 -10.26 -23.26
C ASN A 29 -16.67 -10.94 -21.95
N HIS A 30 -16.52 -12.27 -21.96
CA HIS A 30 -16.22 -13.09 -20.78
C HIS A 30 -15.01 -12.58 -19.96
N GLY A 31 -13.94 -12.12 -20.63
CA GLY A 31 -12.75 -11.58 -19.95
C GLY A 31 -13.01 -10.31 -19.15
N ASP A 32 -13.82 -9.38 -19.69
CA ASP A 32 -14.23 -8.15 -19.03
C ASP A 32 -15.14 -8.44 -17.81
N GLU A 33 -15.95 -9.49 -17.86
CA GLU A 33 -16.76 -9.95 -16.72
C GLU A 33 -15.89 -10.58 -15.62
N VAL A 34 -14.90 -11.43 -15.98
CA VAL A 34 -13.88 -11.93 -15.04
C VAL A 34 -13.15 -10.77 -14.37
N GLN A 35 -12.66 -9.80 -15.15
CA GLN A 35 -11.89 -8.68 -14.63
C GLN A 35 -12.76 -7.76 -13.75
N ALA A 36 -14.03 -7.58 -14.08
CA ALA A 36 -14.98 -6.82 -13.27
C ALA A 36 -15.33 -7.52 -11.94
N ASP A 37 -15.50 -8.84 -11.93
CA ASP A 37 -15.72 -9.62 -10.71
C ASP A 37 -14.49 -9.62 -9.80
N VAL A 38 -13.29 -9.77 -10.36
CA VAL A 38 -12.01 -9.66 -9.62
C VAL A 38 -11.87 -8.26 -9.01
N TYR A 39 -12.04 -7.20 -9.82
CA TYR A 39 -11.93 -5.82 -9.35
C TYR A 39 -12.96 -5.50 -8.24
N GLY A 40 -14.21 -5.92 -8.40
CA GLY A 40 -15.26 -5.72 -7.41
C GLY A 40 -15.03 -6.49 -6.12
N THR A 41 -14.62 -7.75 -6.21
CA THR A 41 -14.30 -8.61 -5.05
C THR A 41 -13.13 -8.06 -4.25
N PHE A 42 -12.06 -7.69 -4.95
CA PHE A 42 -10.82 -7.16 -4.39
C PHE A 42 -11.03 -5.78 -3.72
N LEU A 43 -11.70 -4.82 -4.40
CA LEU A 43 -12.01 -3.52 -3.78
C LEU A 43 -12.85 -3.66 -2.52
N SER A 44 -13.87 -4.51 -2.57
CA SER A 44 -14.78 -4.72 -1.45
C SER A 44 -14.08 -5.36 -0.24
N TYR A 45 -13.11 -6.24 -0.47
CA TYR A 45 -12.25 -6.76 0.60
C TYR A 45 -11.44 -5.65 1.27
N GLN A 46 -10.87 -4.73 0.48
CA GLN A 46 -10.04 -3.63 0.96
C GLN A 46 -10.87 -2.55 1.69
N ALA A 47 -12.15 -2.41 1.33
CA ALA A 47 -13.16 -1.66 2.10
C ALA A 47 -13.66 -2.40 3.37
N GLY A 48 -13.05 -3.53 3.74
CA GLY A 48 -13.31 -4.27 4.98
C GLY A 48 -14.42 -5.33 4.91
N TYR A 49 -15.01 -5.59 3.75
CA TYR A 49 -16.05 -6.62 3.61
C TYR A 49 -15.46 -8.01 3.36
N ASN A 50 -16.00 -9.05 4.00
CA ASN A 50 -15.54 -10.43 3.82
C ASN A 50 -16.03 -11.07 2.49
N THR A 51 -15.70 -10.46 1.36
CA THR A 51 -16.21 -10.87 0.03
C THR A 51 -15.76 -12.27 -0.38
N LEU A 52 -14.50 -12.63 -0.11
CA LEU A 52 -13.90 -13.90 -0.51
C LEU A 52 -14.67 -15.16 -0.04
N THR A 53 -15.52 -15.06 0.98
CA THR A 53 -16.35 -16.17 1.47
C THR A 53 -17.83 -16.05 1.11
N ILE A 54 -18.38 -14.84 1.03
CA ILE A 54 -19.85 -14.64 0.91
C ILE A 54 -20.37 -14.62 -0.54
N VAL A 55 -19.55 -14.32 -1.56
CA VAL A 55 -20.06 -14.18 -2.95
C VAL A 55 -20.80 -15.43 -3.46
N PRO A 56 -20.36 -16.68 -3.20
CA PRO A 56 -21.10 -17.86 -3.63
C PRO A 56 -22.50 -18.01 -3.00
N GLU A 57 -22.70 -17.53 -1.77
CA GLU A 57 -23.98 -17.57 -1.03
C GLU A 57 -24.90 -16.39 -1.43
N LEU A 58 -24.28 -15.23 -1.70
CA LEU A 58 -24.95 -14.06 -2.25
C LEU A 58 -25.55 -14.37 -3.63
N LEU A 59 -24.84 -15.13 -4.47
CA LEU A 59 -25.35 -15.57 -5.77
C LEU A 59 -26.57 -16.49 -5.64
N ASP A 60 -26.59 -17.44 -4.70
CA ASP A 60 -27.80 -18.26 -4.45
C ASP A 60 -28.99 -17.37 -4.07
N SER A 61 -28.74 -16.41 -3.17
CA SER A 61 -29.75 -15.46 -2.68
C SER A 61 -30.32 -14.57 -3.80
N ILE A 62 -29.46 -14.09 -4.70
CA ILE A 62 -29.86 -13.24 -5.83
C ILE A 62 -30.65 -14.05 -6.87
N TYR A 63 -30.20 -15.26 -7.22
CA TYR A 63 -30.96 -16.11 -8.15
C TYR A 63 -32.34 -16.49 -7.59
N ALA A 64 -32.45 -16.76 -6.28
CA ALA A 64 -33.72 -17.04 -5.63
C ALA A 64 -34.64 -15.82 -5.54
N PHE A 65 -34.11 -14.62 -5.28
CA PHE A 65 -34.92 -13.40 -5.14
C PHE A 65 -35.50 -12.90 -6.48
N TYR A 66 -34.74 -13.03 -7.57
CA TYR A 66 -35.15 -12.56 -8.90
C TYR A 66 -35.76 -13.66 -9.80
N ASP A 67 -36.03 -14.86 -9.27
CA ASP A 67 -36.52 -16.04 -10.00
C ASP A 67 -35.68 -16.36 -11.26
N LEU A 68 -34.35 -16.25 -11.11
CA LEU A 68 -33.41 -16.47 -12.21
C LEU A 68 -33.24 -17.97 -12.48
N PRO A 69 -33.13 -18.38 -13.76
CA PRO A 69 -33.15 -19.78 -14.12
C PRO A 69 -31.88 -20.50 -13.64
N ALA A 70 -32.06 -21.61 -12.92
CA ALA A 70 -30.96 -22.45 -12.45
C ALA A 70 -30.11 -23.04 -13.61
N THR A 71 -30.70 -23.16 -14.81
CA THR A 71 -30.04 -23.53 -16.07
C THR A 71 -29.89 -22.31 -16.97
N ALA A 72 -28.76 -22.20 -17.70
CA ALA A 72 -28.53 -21.08 -18.62
C ALA A 72 -29.64 -20.94 -19.66
N ASN A 73 -29.97 -19.69 -20.01
CA ASN A 73 -30.79 -19.35 -21.16
C ASN A 73 -30.17 -18.18 -21.93
N ARG A 74 -30.84 -17.68 -22.98
CA ARG A 74 -30.33 -16.57 -23.81
C ARG A 74 -30.05 -15.26 -23.03
N LEU A 75 -30.72 -15.05 -21.90
CA LEU A 75 -30.64 -13.83 -21.11
C LEU A 75 -29.77 -13.97 -19.86
N TYR A 76 -29.57 -15.18 -19.32
CA TYR A 76 -28.80 -15.36 -18.08
C TYR A 76 -27.93 -16.63 -18.09
N PRO A 77 -26.67 -16.55 -17.63
CA PRO A 77 -25.88 -17.74 -17.29
C PRO A 77 -26.52 -18.52 -16.13
N SER A 78 -26.23 -19.82 -16.03
CA SER A 78 -26.70 -20.62 -14.89
C SER A 78 -26.06 -20.17 -13.59
N LEU A 79 -26.77 -20.43 -12.47
CA LEU A 79 -26.23 -20.25 -11.12
C LEU A 79 -24.89 -20.99 -10.94
N LYS A 80 -24.74 -22.17 -11.57
CA LYS A 80 -23.49 -22.94 -11.54
C LYS A 80 -22.34 -22.22 -12.27
N GLU A 81 -22.59 -21.64 -13.44
CA GLU A 81 -21.57 -20.87 -14.18
C GLU A 81 -21.13 -19.63 -13.41
N ARG A 82 -22.06 -18.81 -12.89
CA ARG A 82 -21.69 -17.62 -12.10
C ARG A 82 -21.01 -17.99 -10.78
N LYS A 83 -21.38 -19.10 -10.11
CA LYS A 83 -20.67 -19.55 -8.90
C LYS A 83 -19.28 -20.12 -9.18
N GLY A 84 -19.06 -20.74 -10.35
CA GLY A 84 -17.71 -21.09 -10.82
C GLY A 84 -16.87 -19.85 -11.04
N LEU A 85 -17.31 -18.96 -11.94
CA LEU A 85 -16.64 -17.70 -12.27
C LEU A 85 -16.36 -16.83 -11.03
N ALA A 86 -17.29 -16.74 -10.09
CA ALA A 86 -17.09 -16.01 -8.83
C ALA A 86 -16.07 -16.70 -7.90
N SER A 87 -15.98 -18.03 -7.90
CA SER A 87 -14.94 -18.76 -7.16
C SER A 87 -13.56 -18.48 -7.74
N ASP A 88 -13.43 -18.54 -9.07
CA ASP A 88 -12.19 -18.23 -9.79
C ASP A 88 -11.76 -16.77 -9.54
N ALA A 89 -12.71 -15.84 -9.59
CA ALA A 89 -12.48 -14.43 -9.28
C ALA A 89 -12.10 -14.20 -7.80
N CYS A 90 -12.64 -14.97 -6.86
CA CYS A 90 -12.24 -14.93 -5.45
C CYS A 90 -10.81 -15.46 -5.25
N GLU A 91 -10.40 -16.55 -5.92
CA GLU A 91 -9.03 -17.06 -5.83
C GLU A 91 -8.02 -16.06 -6.41
N VAL A 92 -8.30 -15.50 -7.59
CA VAL A 92 -7.46 -14.44 -8.18
C VAL A 92 -7.40 -13.21 -7.25
N SER A 93 -8.53 -12.78 -6.70
CA SER A 93 -8.57 -11.67 -5.73
C SER A 93 -7.75 -11.96 -4.48
N ALA A 94 -7.86 -13.15 -3.90
CA ALA A 94 -7.12 -13.56 -2.71
C ALA A 94 -5.60 -13.55 -2.94
N ASN A 95 -5.14 -13.97 -4.13
CA ASN A 95 -3.73 -13.89 -4.51
C ASN A 95 -3.26 -12.43 -4.69
N LEU A 96 -4.06 -11.60 -5.35
CA LEU A 96 -3.77 -10.16 -5.51
C LEU A 96 -3.69 -9.44 -4.15
N ILE A 97 -4.56 -9.81 -3.20
CA ILE A 97 -4.63 -9.23 -1.84
C ILE A 97 -3.32 -9.46 -1.10
N GLU A 98 -2.81 -10.70 -1.08
CA GLU A 98 -1.54 -11.02 -0.41
C GLU A 98 -0.33 -10.41 -1.11
N LEU A 99 -0.33 -10.35 -2.45
CA LEU A 99 0.73 -9.66 -3.20
C LEU A 99 0.77 -8.16 -2.86
N TYR A 100 -0.40 -7.53 -2.72
CA TYR A 100 -0.53 -6.14 -2.32
C TYR A 100 -0.10 -5.91 -0.86
N GLN A 101 -0.54 -6.76 0.07
CA GLN A 101 -0.17 -6.65 1.49
C GLN A 101 1.32 -6.94 1.72
N MET A 102 1.89 -7.93 1.04
CA MET A 102 3.33 -8.18 0.98
C MET A 102 4.09 -6.97 0.43
N ALA A 103 3.56 -6.27 -0.59
CA ALA A 103 4.17 -5.04 -1.11
C ALA A 103 4.21 -3.92 -0.06
N ASN A 104 3.12 -3.74 0.70
CA ASN A 104 3.07 -2.78 1.81
C ASN A 104 4.13 -3.11 2.87
N TYR A 105 4.23 -4.38 3.30
CA TYR A 105 5.25 -4.78 4.27
C TYR A 105 6.69 -4.66 3.73
N LEU A 106 6.92 -4.97 2.44
CA LEU A 106 8.22 -4.76 1.79
C LEU A 106 8.60 -3.27 1.66
N MET A 107 7.64 -2.36 1.48
CA MET A 107 7.89 -0.92 1.58
C MET A 107 8.33 -0.53 3.00
N VAL A 108 7.60 -0.99 4.00
CA VAL A 108 7.86 -0.74 5.43
C VAL A 108 9.25 -1.25 5.86
N VAL A 109 9.72 -2.38 5.32
CA VAL A 109 11.08 -2.91 5.57
C VAL A 109 12.14 -2.44 4.54
N GLY A 110 11.91 -1.32 3.85
CA GLY A 110 12.91 -0.69 2.97
C GLY A 110 13.26 -1.48 1.70
N ARG A 111 12.52 -2.54 1.36
CA ARG A 111 12.72 -3.38 0.17
C ARG A 111 11.99 -2.80 -1.05
N PHE A 112 12.11 -1.49 -1.26
CA PHE A 112 11.36 -0.69 -2.24
C PHE A 112 11.35 -1.28 -3.66
N LYS A 113 12.50 -1.77 -4.14
CA LYS A 113 12.65 -2.42 -5.47
C LYS A 113 11.83 -3.70 -5.59
N THR A 114 11.75 -4.48 -4.51
CA THR A 114 10.99 -5.74 -4.46
C THR A 114 9.50 -5.46 -4.31
N ALA A 115 9.12 -4.52 -3.45
CA ALA A 115 7.74 -4.05 -3.30
C ALA A 115 7.18 -3.52 -4.64
N ALA A 116 8.00 -2.77 -5.40
CA ALA A 116 7.66 -2.31 -6.74
C ALA A 116 7.19 -3.45 -7.64
N HIS A 117 7.91 -4.58 -7.71
CA HIS A 117 7.51 -5.73 -8.55
C HIS A 117 6.16 -6.35 -8.16
N LEU A 118 5.73 -6.24 -6.90
CA LEU A 118 4.47 -6.81 -6.43
C LEU A 118 3.28 -5.89 -6.73
N TYR A 119 3.36 -4.60 -6.35
CA TYR A 119 2.36 -3.60 -6.76
C TYR A 119 2.16 -3.64 -8.27
N GLN A 120 3.28 -3.71 -9.00
CA GLN A 120 3.34 -3.78 -10.46
C GLN A 120 2.64 -5.01 -11.07
N HIS A 121 2.56 -6.12 -10.36
CA HIS A 121 1.86 -7.31 -10.84
C HIS A 121 0.35 -7.16 -10.65
N VAL A 122 -0.07 -6.70 -9.47
CA VAL A 122 -1.48 -6.38 -9.15
C VAL A 122 -2.03 -5.34 -10.13
N ALA A 123 -1.26 -4.28 -10.36
CA ALA A 123 -1.47 -3.22 -11.34
C ALA A 123 -1.76 -3.66 -12.78
N SER A 124 -1.12 -4.74 -13.25
CA SER A 124 -1.36 -5.27 -14.60
C SER A 124 -2.69 -6.02 -14.74
N ILE A 125 -3.38 -6.28 -13.62
CA ILE A 125 -4.60 -7.09 -13.57
C ILE A 125 -5.80 -6.23 -13.16
N ILE A 126 -5.60 -5.25 -12.29
CA ILE A 126 -6.64 -4.32 -11.83
C ILE A 126 -6.12 -2.87 -11.80
N GLN A 127 -6.91 -1.95 -12.37
CA GLN A 127 -6.54 -0.53 -12.59
C GLN A 127 -7.22 0.42 -11.58
N PHE A 128 -6.43 1.23 -10.87
CA PHE A 128 -6.85 2.17 -9.81
C PHE A 128 -5.66 3.02 -9.29
N LYS A 129 -5.94 4.11 -8.56
CA LYS A 129 -5.00 5.24 -8.36
C LYS A 129 -4.01 5.06 -7.21
N GLU A 130 -4.47 4.50 -6.09
CA GLU A 130 -3.85 4.67 -4.77
C GLU A 130 -2.49 3.96 -4.63
N ALA A 131 -2.16 3.00 -5.51
CA ALA A 131 -0.83 2.43 -5.65
C ALA A 131 -0.26 2.48 -7.09
N HIS A 132 -0.88 3.25 -7.99
CA HIS A 132 -0.08 4.06 -8.92
C HIS A 132 0.82 4.98 -8.09
N TYR A 133 0.22 5.59 -7.04
CA TYR A 133 0.88 6.37 -6.01
C TYR A 133 1.96 5.56 -5.25
N ASN A 134 1.66 4.47 -4.53
CA ASN A 134 2.69 3.63 -3.89
C ASN A 134 3.77 3.10 -4.84
N LEU A 135 3.50 2.82 -6.13
CA LEU A 135 4.56 2.41 -7.06
C LEU A 135 5.45 3.60 -7.45
N GLY A 136 4.88 4.80 -7.63
CA GLY A 136 5.62 6.05 -7.67
C GLY A 136 6.47 6.24 -6.41
N LEU A 137 5.92 5.89 -5.25
CA LEU A 137 6.59 5.95 -3.95
C LEU A 137 7.73 4.93 -3.82
N CYS A 138 7.58 3.70 -4.32
CA CYS A 138 8.69 2.73 -4.43
C CYS A 138 9.85 3.30 -5.25
N ARG A 139 9.54 4.00 -6.35
CA ARG A 139 10.53 4.63 -7.24
C ARG A 139 11.20 5.82 -6.55
N MET A 140 10.41 6.69 -5.90
CA MET A 140 10.86 7.84 -5.11
C MET A 140 11.78 7.41 -3.95
N MET A 141 11.37 6.42 -3.15
CA MET A 141 12.18 5.87 -2.06
C MET A 141 13.42 5.11 -2.56
N SER A 142 13.33 4.43 -3.72
CA SER A 142 14.50 3.82 -4.37
C SER A 142 15.51 4.88 -4.83
N TYR A 143 15.04 6.03 -5.35
CA TYR A 143 15.88 7.17 -5.74
C TYR A 143 16.57 7.78 -4.51
N LEU A 144 15.80 8.09 -3.45
CA LEU A 144 16.34 8.58 -2.17
C LEU A 144 17.37 7.62 -1.55
N SER A 145 17.17 6.29 -1.65
CA SER A 145 18.18 5.31 -1.20
C SER A 145 19.51 5.32 -1.99
N THR A 146 19.62 6.15 -3.02
CA THR A 146 20.82 6.35 -3.85
C THR A 146 21.31 7.79 -3.93
N CYS A 147 20.66 8.73 -3.24
CA CYS A 147 20.95 10.16 -3.33
C CYS A 147 21.05 10.78 -1.94
N ASN A 148 22.08 11.60 -1.71
CA ASN A 148 22.30 12.31 -0.45
C ASN A 148 21.41 13.57 -0.36
N ASP A 149 20.09 13.42 -0.43
CA ASP A 149 19.16 14.46 0.01
C ASP A 149 19.05 14.42 1.55
N PRO A 150 19.38 15.51 2.27
CA PRO A 150 19.19 15.55 3.71
C PRO A 150 17.70 15.53 4.14
N LEU A 151 16.79 16.15 3.38
CA LEU A 151 15.44 16.49 3.88
C LEU A 151 14.49 15.28 3.93
N SER A 152 13.67 15.25 4.97
CA SER A 152 12.57 14.29 5.13
C SER A 152 11.27 14.91 4.63
N TYR A 153 10.60 14.23 3.72
CA TYR A 153 9.30 14.65 3.17
C TYR A 153 8.14 13.91 3.84
N PRO A 154 6.91 14.48 3.84
CA PRO A 154 5.70 13.88 4.43
C PRO A 154 5.18 12.71 3.56
N ILE A 155 5.98 11.66 3.47
CA ILE A 155 5.72 10.44 2.72
C ILE A 155 4.90 9.49 3.60
N SER A 156 3.72 9.09 3.10
CA SER A 156 2.90 8.03 3.68
C SER A 156 2.69 6.94 2.64
N ILE A 157 2.63 5.68 3.07
CA ILE A 157 2.14 4.59 2.21
C ILE A 157 0.61 4.73 2.16
N ASP A 158 0.00 4.80 0.98
CA ASP A 158 -1.44 4.59 0.93
C ASP A 158 -1.70 3.11 1.23
N SER A 159 -2.63 2.78 2.14
CA SER A 159 -2.98 1.37 2.41
C SER A 159 -3.83 0.74 1.30
N HIS A 160 -3.94 1.44 0.17
CA HIS A 160 -4.61 1.15 -1.10
C HIS A 160 -3.58 1.40 -2.27
N ILE A 161 -3.75 1.20 -3.60
CA ILE A 161 -4.35 0.13 -4.42
C ILE A 161 -3.93 0.27 -5.96
N PRO A 162 -3.27 -0.70 -6.65
CA PRO A 162 -2.11 -0.40 -7.58
C PRO A 162 -2.20 -0.11 -9.10
N LEU A 163 -1.15 0.54 -9.69
CA LEU A 163 -0.89 0.67 -11.15
C LEU A 163 0.62 0.65 -11.60
N GLU A 164 1.03 1.15 -12.80
CA GLU A 164 1.89 0.44 -13.81
C GLU A 164 3.42 0.81 -14.08
N ARG A 165 4.06 0.14 -15.09
CA ARG A 165 5.53 -0.12 -15.42
C ARG A 165 6.48 1.09 -15.66
N THR A 166 7.83 0.95 -15.79
CA THR A 166 8.68 -0.10 -16.43
C THR A 166 10.04 -0.39 -15.75
N HIS A 167 10.83 -1.34 -16.30
CA HIS A 167 12.16 -1.78 -15.84
C HIS A 167 13.34 -1.13 -16.58
N GLY A 168 14.50 -1.07 -15.90
CA GLY A 168 15.83 -0.96 -16.49
C GLY A 168 16.92 -0.73 -15.42
N GLN A 169 18.20 -0.93 -15.75
CA GLN A 169 19.28 -0.29 -14.97
C GLN A 169 19.32 1.19 -15.35
N GLN A 170 18.43 1.96 -14.71
CA GLN A 170 18.19 3.34 -15.08
C GLN A 170 18.97 4.32 -14.21
N ASN A 171 19.35 5.41 -14.85
CA ASN A 171 19.97 6.58 -14.24
C ASN A 171 18.99 7.17 -13.19
N PRO A 172 19.45 7.69 -12.04
CA PRO A 172 18.56 8.18 -10.97
C PRO A 172 17.51 9.21 -11.45
N GLN A 173 17.88 10.12 -12.35
CA GLN A 173 16.96 11.10 -12.93
C GLN A 173 15.88 10.47 -13.83
N GLN A 174 16.08 9.25 -14.35
CA GLN A 174 15.03 8.49 -15.03
C GLN A 174 14.06 7.86 -14.03
N ILE A 175 14.56 7.31 -12.92
CA ILE A 175 13.72 6.78 -11.82
C ILE A 175 12.80 7.89 -11.27
N LEU A 176 13.37 9.09 -11.07
CA LEU A 176 12.62 10.27 -10.63
C LEU A 176 11.51 10.67 -11.62
N LYS A 177 11.79 10.66 -12.94
CA LYS A 177 10.76 10.90 -13.98
C LYS A 177 9.69 9.80 -14.02
N SER A 178 10.04 8.55 -13.74
CA SER A 178 9.05 7.47 -13.62
C SER A 178 8.19 7.59 -12.36
N ALA A 179 8.72 8.14 -11.26
CA ALA A 179 7.91 8.49 -10.08
C ALA A 179 6.96 9.66 -10.42
N GLN A 180 7.48 10.73 -11.00
CA GLN A 180 6.71 11.89 -11.47
C GLN A 180 5.50 11.46 -12.31
N ARG A 181 5.72 10.69 -13.39
CA ARG A 181 4.62 10.27 -14.27
C ARG A 181 3.57 9.38 -13.57
N SER A 182 3.96 8.66 -12.52
CA SER A 182 3.03 7.84 -11.73
C SER A 182 2.08 8.69 -10.89
N PHE A 183 2.52 9.88 -10.44
CA PHE A 183 1.68 10.83 -9.71
C PHE A 183 0.88 11.74 -10.66
N GLU A 184 1.44 12.13 -11.80
CA GLU A 184 0.70 12.83 -12.87
C GLU A 184 -0.52 12.03 -13.31
N LEU A 185 -0.36 10.73 -13.59
CA LEU A 185 -1.47 9.84 -13.97
C LEU A 185 -2.60 9.81 -12.94
N VAL A 186 -2.30 9.88 -11.64
CA VAL A 186 -3.32 9.97 -10.59
C VAL A 186 -4.16 11.24 -10.71
N LEU A 187 -3.53 12.39 -10.98
CA LEU A 187 -4.21 13.68 -11.09
C LEU A 187 -4.90 13.88 -12.46
N GLU A 188 -4.38 13.26 -13.53
CA GLU A 188 -4.93 13.33 -14.88
C GLU A 188 -6.16 12.41 -15.07
N ASP A 189 -6.02 11.12 -14.73
CA ASP A 189 -6.97 10.08 -15.16
C ASP A 189 -7.94 9.62 -14.05
N TYR A 190 -7.65 9.90 -12.76
CA TYR A 190 -8.41 9.32 -11.63
C TYR A 190 -9.00 10.35 -10.66
N ASP A 191 -8.18 11.26 -10.13
CA ASP A 191 -8.55 12.16 -9.04
C ASP A 191 -7.66 13.40 -9.01
N LYS A 192 -8.10 14.46 -9.70
CA LYS A 192 -7.42 15.76 -9.79
C LYS A 192 -7.21 16.47 -8.45
N ASP A 193 -7.89 16.04 -7.39
CA ASP A 193 -7.84 16.68 -6.06
C ASP A 193 -7.05 15.86 -5.03
N TYR A 194 -6.46 14.74 -5.46
CA TYR A 194 -5.74 13.79 -4.60
C TYR A 194 -4.46 14.39 -3.98
N ARG A 195 -4.61 14.97 -2.78
CA ARG A 195 -3.58 15.77 -2.08
C ARG A 195 -2.22 15.07 -1.94
N HIS A 196 -2.18 13.77 -1.63
CA HIS A 196 -0.92 13.05 -1.44
C HIS A 196 -0.06 12.98 -2.72
N ALA A 197 -0.67 12.92 -3.92
CA ALA A 197 0.09 13.03 -5.17
C ALA A 197 0.58 14.46 -5.42
N LYS A 198 -0.20 15.50 -5.05
CA LYS A 198 0.24 16.90 -5.12
C LYS A 198 1.44 17.15 -4.21
N PHE A 199 1.43 16.67 -2.96
CA PHE A 199 2.58 16.76 -2.04
C PHE A 199 3.83 16.07 -2.60
N ALA A 200 3.68 14.85 -3.14
CA ALA A 200 4.80 14.10 -3.71
C ALA A 200 5.36 14.77 -4.99
N LEU A 201 4.50 15.37 -5.83
CA LEU A 201 4.94 16.14 -7.00
C LEU A 201 5.67 17.42 -6.62
N ILE A 202 5.25 18.15 -5.57
CA ILE A 202 5.98 19.34 -5.07
C ILE A 202 7.42 18.97 -4.70
N ALA A 203 7.64 17.87 -3.98
CA ALA A 203 8.97 17.38 -3.65
C ALA A 203 9.79 17.00 -4.90
N ILE A 204 9.19 16.27 -5.85
CA ILE A 204 9.84 15.90 -7.11
C ILE A 204 10.23 17.13 -7.93
N TYR A 205 9.38 18.15 -7.99
CA TYR A 205 9.66 19.39 -8.70
C TYR A 205 10.74 20.23 -8.01
N GLY A 206 10.77 20.27 -6.67
CA GLY A 206 11.88 20.83 -5.89
C GLY A 206 13.22 20.20 -6.26
N TRP A 207 13.33 18.87 -6.17
CA TRP A 207 14.53 18.12 -6.57
C TRP A 207 14.94 18.27 -8.04
N GLN A 208 14.02 18.64 -8.92
CA GLN A 208 14.29 18.92 -10.34
C GLN A 208 14.69 20.37 -10.63
N GLY A 209 14.50 21.30 -9.69
CA GLY A 209 14.60 22.74 -9.91
C GLY A 209 13.41 23.37 -10.65
N ASN A 210 12.29 22.64 -10.76
CA ASN A 210 11.07 23.05 -11.44
C ASN A 210 10.16 23.84 -10.46
N HIS A 211 10.70 24.97 -9.98
CA HIS A 211 10.08 25.72 -8.87
C HIS A 211 8.73 26.37 -9.23
N GLU A 212 8.43 26.62 -10.50
CA GLU A 212 7.15 27.22 -10.91
C GLU A 212 6.01 26.20 -10.90
N GLU A 213 6.28 24.96 -11.33
CA GLU A 213 5.37 23.83 -11.25
C GLU A 213 5.04 23.48 -9.78
N ALA A 214 6.05 23.52 -8.90
CA ALA A 214 5.86 23.38 -7.46
C ALA A 214 4.98 24.51 -6.86
N LYS A 215 5.27 25.78 -7.19
CA LYS A 215 4.44 26.93 -6.77
C LYS A 215 3.00 26.84 -7.26
N SER A 216 2.78 26.32 -8.47
CA SER A 216 1.44 26.11 -9.03
C SER A 216 0.61 25.15 -8.17
N LEU A 217 1.18 23.99 -7.81
CA LEU A 217 0.53 23.03 -6.91
C LEU A 217 0.33 23.57 -5.48
N ILE A 218 1.30 24.31 -4.94
CA ILE A 218 1.17 24.97 -3.64
C ILE A 218 0.04 25.99 -3.66
N SER A 219 -0.07 26.81 -4.71
CA SER A 219 -1.12 27.81 -4.90
C SER A 219 -2.51 27.16 -4.96
N ASP A 220 -2.66 26.11 -5.77
CA ASP A 220 -3.89 25.31 -5.88
C ASP A 220 -4.34 24.78 -4.51
N LEU A 221 -3.46 24.10 -3.78
CA LEU A 221 -3.72 23.61 -2.42
C LEU A 221 -4.12 24.75 -1.46
N THR A 222 -3.41 25.87 -1.49
CA THR A 222 -3.63 27.04 -0.61
C THR A 222 -5.00 27.69 -0.81
N THR A 223 -5.65 27.53 -1.97
CA THR A 223 -7.02 28.03 -2.16
C THR A 223 -8.09 27.23 -1.40
N SER A 224 -7.75 26.07 -0.83
CA SER A 224 -8.64 25.25 -0.02
C SER A 224 -8.35 25.41 1.49
N VAL A 225 -9.35 25.85 2.26
CA VAL A 225 -9.23 26.12 3.71
C VAL A 225 -8.81 24.87 4.50
N GLU A 226 -9.27 23.70 4.07
CA GLU A 226 -8.91 22.39 4.68
C GLU A 226 -7.46 21.95 4.43
N SER A 227 -6.73 22.61 3.51
CA SER A 227 -5.30 22.32 3.26
C SER A 227 -4.37 23.30 3.96
N SER A 228 -4.79 24.55 4.22
CA SER A 228 -3.94 25.53 4.91
C SER A 228 -3.59 25.17 6.37
N GLU A 229 -4.36 24.27 6.98
CA GLU A 229 -4.11 23.74 8.34
C GLU A 229 -3.61 22.28 8.34
N ASP A 230 -3.43 21.66 7.18
CA ASP A 230 -3.00 20.26 7.05
C ASP A 230 -1.49 20.12 7.41
N PRO A 231 -1.11 19.34 8.45
CA PRO A 231 0.28 19.16 8.85
C PRO A 231 1.19 18.57 7.75
N TYR A 232 0.64 17.77 6.84
CA TYR A 232 1.38 17.18 5.72
C TYR A 232 1.60 18.23 4.61
N PHE A 233 0.64 19.12 4.38
CA PHE A 233 0.84 20.29 3.51
C PHE A 233 1.88 21.25 4.10
N LEU A 234 1.73 21.63 5.36
CA LEU A 234 2.63 22.59 6.04
C LEU A 234 4.07 22.07 6.09
N LEU A 235 4.29 20.77 6.33
CA LEU A 235 5.63 20.17 6.23
C LEU A 235 6.18 20.16 4.79
N THR A 236 5.33 19.93 3.78
CA THR A 236 5.74 20.03 2.36
C THR A 236 6.13 21.47 2.00
N LEU A 237 5.33 22.44 2.42
CA LEU A 237 5.55 23.88 2.21
C LEU A 237 6.84 24.36 2.91
N ALA A 238 7.08 23.92 4.14
CA ALA A 238 8.30 24.21 4.87
C ALA A 238 9.55 23.69 4.14
N ASN A 239 9.54 22.43 3.68
CA ASN A 239 10.62 21.88 2.86
C ASN A 239 10.86 22.72 1.59
N HIS A 240 9.80 23.12 0.89
CA HIS A 240 9.90 23.97 -0.30
C HIS A 240 10.55 25.34 0.00
N TYR A 241 10.27 25.96 1.15
CA TYR A 241 10.97 27.19 1.56
C TYR A 241 12.47 26.95 1.80
N ILE A 242 12.85 25.85 2.46
CA ILE A 242 14.26 25.46 2.65
C ILE A 242 14.96 25.27 1.30
N GLU A 243 14.36 24.54 0.35
CA GLU A 243 14.91 24.33 -1.01
C GLU A 243 15.12 25.65 -1.76
N ASN A 244 14.18 26.60 -1.64
CA ASN A 244 14.27 27.93 -2.26
C ASN A 244 15.17 28.91 -1.46
N SER A 245 15.95 28.41 -0.48
CA SER A 245 16.84 29.19 0.39
C SER A 245 16.17 30.17 1.37
N ASP A 246 14.84 30.11 1.55
CA ASP A 246 14.15 30.82 2.63
C ASP A 246 14.12 29.98 3.91
N MET A 247 15.30 29.86 4.51
CA MET A 247 15.54 29.07 5.72
C MET A 247 14.63 29.50 6.89
N ALA A 248 14.37 30.80 6.99
CA ALA A 248 13.62 31.38 8.11
C ALA A 248 12.12 31.03 8.06
N GLN A 249 11.50 31.04 6.87
CA GLN A 249 10.09 30.62 6.74
C GLN A 249 9.93 29.12 6.97
N GLY A 250 10.81 28.28 6.42
CA GLY A 250 10.76 26.83 6.62
C GLY A 250 10.96 26.42 8.10
N GLU A 251 11.97 27.00 8.77
CA GLU A 251 12.23 26.72 10.19
C GLU A 251 11.07 27.15 11.10
N ALA A 252 10.45 28.31 10.84
CA ALA A 252 9.31 28.79 11.60
C ALA A 252 8.12 27.80 11.54
N ILE A 253 7.82 27.28 10.35
CA ILE A 253 6.74 26.29 10.16
C ILE A 253 7.10 24.96 10.84
N TYR A 254 8.34 24.47 10.75
CA TYR A 254 8.77 23.27 11.48
C TYR A 254 8.57 23.43 13.00
N ARG A 255 8.98 24.56 13.58
CA ARG A 255 8.87 24.80 15.03
C ARG A 255 7.42 25.01 15.48
N GLN A 256 6.55 25.58 14.63
CA GLN A 256 5.11 25.61 14.88
C GLN A 256 4.52 24.19 14.89
N LEU A 257 4.73 23.40 13.83
CA LEU A 257 4.19 22.04 13.74
C LEU A 257 4.63 21.15 14.91
N LEU A 258 5.86 21.30 15.40
CA LEU A 258 6.35 20.56 16.56
C LEU A 258 5.68 20.96 17.89
N SER A 259 5.10 22.17 17.96
CA SER A 259 4.32 22.66 19.11
C SER A 259 2.84 22.27 19.03
N ASP A 260 2.26 22.27 17.83
CA ASP A 260 0.83 22.09 17.62
C ASP A 260 0.41 20.60 17.52
N LEU A 261 1.34 19.71 17.17
CA LEU A 261 1.06 18.27 16.99
C LEU A 261 1.07 17.48 18.32
N PRO A 262 0.14 16.53 18.52
CA PRO A 262 0.11 15.70 19.73
C PRO A 262 1.29 14.72 19.78
N GLY A 263 1.82 14.49 20.99
CA GLY A 263 2.95 13.59 21.21
C GLY A 263 2.71 12.17 20.68
N GLY A 264 3.53 11.73 19.73
CA GLY A 264 3.37 10.47 19.01
C GLY A 264 2.74 10.60 17.60
N HIS A 265 2.41 11.81 17.15
CA HIS A 265 1.99 12.05 15.76
C HIS A 265 3.11 11.68 14.76
N PRO A 266 2.83 10.95 13.66
CA PRO A 266 3.88 10.35 12.82
C PRO A 266 4.88 11.36 12.22
N LEU A 267 4.45 12.59 11.93
CA LEU A 267 5.31 13.63 11.35
C LEU A 267 6.38 14.18 12.30
N ILE A 268 6.25 13.99 13.63
CA ILE A 268 7.19 14.57 14.61
C ILE A 268 8.64 14.13 14.34
N ASN A 269 8.84 12.86 13.95
CA ASN A 269 10.17 12.34 13.63
C ASN A 269 10.80 13.04 12.41
N SER A 270 10.00 13.29 11.36
CA SER A 270 10.44 13.99 10.14
C SER A 270 10.73 15.47 10.41
N ILE A 271 9.87 16.14 11.17
CA ILE A 271 10.04 17.55 11.57
C ILE A 271 11.31 17.71 12.41
N GLN A 272 11.48 16.89 13.45
CA GLN A 272 12.65 16.95 14.32
C GLN A 272 13.95 16.64 13.55
N ARG A 273 13.93 15.68 12.61
CA ARG A 273 15.08 15.43 11.73
C ARG A 273 15.41 16.65 10.86
N ASN A 274 14.41 17.29 10.24
CA ASN A 274 14.67 18.47 9.39
C ASN A 274 15.21 19.66 10.21
N ILE A 275 14.73 19.87 11.44
CA ILE A 275 15.32 20.85 12.37
C ILE A 275 16.77 20.49 12.70
N ASN A 276 17.06 19.24 13.07
CA ASN A 276 18.42 18.80 13.41
C ASN A 276 19.41 19.04 12.26
N LEU A 277 18.96 18.85 11.01
CA LEU A 277 19.75 19.08 9.80
C LEU A 277 20.03 20.57 9.54
N LEU A 278 19.06 21.46 9.80
CA LEU A 278 19.30 22.91 9.80
C LEU A 278 20.28 23.33 10.89
N ASP A 279 20.19 22.71 12.08
CA ASP A 279 21.13 22.89 13.19
C ASP A 279 22.52 22.24 12.93
N GLY A 280 22.74 21.63 11.75
CA GLY A 280 24.01 21.01 11.34
C GLY A 280 24.31 19.65 11.96
N ASN A 281 23.35 19.04 12.66
CA ASN A 281 23.47 17.74 13.31
C ASN A 281 22.89 16.64 12.42
N ASP A 282 23.73 16.03 11.57
CA ASP A 282 23.31 14.99 10.63
C ASP A 282 23.06 13.63 11.33
N PRO A 283 21.81 13.15 11.47
CA PRO A 283 21.48 11.99 12.29
C PRO A 283 20.93 10.88 11.39
N TRP A 284 21.72 10.39 10.43
CA TRP A 284 21.43 9.14 9.74
C TRP A 284 21.86 7.94 10.59
N PRO A 285 20.96 7.22 11.29
CA PRO A 285 21.29 5.91 11.82
C PRO A 285 21.54 4.97 10.63
N THR A 286 22.81 4.66 10.35
CA THR A 286 23.22 3.64 9.36
C THR A 286 22.99 2.21 9.88
N PHE A 287 21.79 2.00 10.44
CA PHE A 287 21.38 0.75 11.04
C PHE A 287 21.13 -0.29 9.94
N THR A 288 22.07 -1.23 9.82
CA THR A 288 21.89 -2.45 9.02
C THR A 288 21.54 -3.59 9.97
N PRO A 289 20.25 -3.83 10.27
CA PRO A 289 19.86 -4.88 11.21
C PRO A 289 20.25 -6.27 10.70
N SER A 290 20.91 -7.04 11.55
CA SER A 290 21.04 -8.48 11.39
C SER A 290 19.78 -9.16 11.93
N ILE A 291 18.87 -9.56 11.03
CA ILE A 291 17.76 -10.45 11.42
C ILE A 291 18.38 -11.80 11.84
N GLN A 292 18.07 -12.25 13.04
CA GLN A 292 18.37 -13.61 13.48
C GLN A 292 17.25 -14.52 12.97
N ASN A 293 17.60 -15.49 12.10
CA ASN A 293 16.66 -16.49 11.59
C ASN A 293 16.36 -17.54 12.67
N GLU A 294 15.55 -17.17 13.65
CA GLU A 294 15.15 -18.04 14.75
C GLU A 294 13.92 -18.89 14.39
N GLN A 295 13.82 -20.07 15.00
CA GLN A 295 12.65 -20.95 14.86
C GLN A 295 11.42 -20.43 15.62
N ASN A 296 11.61 -19.52 16.58
CA ASN A 296 10.54 -18.79 17.25
C ASN A 296 10.84 -17.30 17.13
N LEU A 297 10.07 -16.54 16.36
CA LEU A 297 10.22 -15.08 16.30
C LEU A 297 9.44 -14.47 17.46
N ASP A 298 10.20 -13.99 18.46
CA ASP A 298 9.69 -13.42 19.72
C ASP A 298 8.61 -14.28 20.42
N GLY A 299 8.87 -15.57 20.54
CA GLY A 299 7.97 -16.53 21.19
C GLY A 299 6.86 -17.11 20.31
N VAL A 300 6.62 -16.59 19.11
CA VAL A 300 5.73 -17.23 18.12
C VAL A 300 6.53 -18.22 17.27
N THR A 301 6.08 -19.47 17.25
CA THR A 301 6.64 -20.52 16.39
C THR A 301 6.56 -20.12 14.92
N SER A 302 7.72 -20.06 14.26
CA SER A 302 7.84 -19.70 12.86
C SER A 302 7.31 -20.83 11.98
N LEU A 303 6.09 -20.68 11.46
CA LEU A 303 5.48 -21.65 10.54
C LEU A 303 6.13 -21.62 9.15
N LEU A 304 6.99 -20.63 8.90
CA LEU A 304 7.73 -20.37 7.65
C LEU A 304 8.64 -21.54 7.22
N PHE A 305 8.92 -22.48 8.12
CA PHE A 305 9.71 -23.70 7.89
C PHE A 305 8.87 -24.99 7.73
N TYR A 306 7.54 -24.92 7.91
CA TYR A 306 6.65 -26.08 8.02
C TYR A 306 5.49 -26.11 7.01
N SER A 307 5.32 -25.07 6.20
CA SER A 307 4.23 -24.97 5.24
C SER A 307 4.57 -25.59 3.87
N ASP A 308 3.81 -26.59 3.46
CA ASP A 308 3.61 -26.91 2.04
C ASP A 308 2.92 -25.70 1.37
N TYR A 309 3.73 -24.79 0.83
CA TYR A 309 3.23 -23.60 0.15
C TYR A 309 2.37 -24.00 -1.07
N GLN A 310 1.13 -23.53 -1.08
CA GLN A 310 0.21 -23.67 -2.21
C GLN A 310 0.33 -22.44 -3.11
N ASN A 311 -0.14 -22.57 -4.36
CA ASN A 311 -0.21 -21.49 -5.34
C ASN A 311 1.11 -20.70 -5.51
N GLU A 312 2.13 -21.33 -6.11
CA GLU A 312 3.33 -20.60 -6.55
C GLU A 312 3.05 -19.77 -7.82
N ILE A 313 3.27 -18.46 -7.74
CA ILE A 313 2.98 -17.48 -8.80
C ILE A 313 4.27 -16.83 -9.28
N ALA A 314 4.50 -16.84 -10.60
CA ALA A 314 5.59 -16.10 -11.23
C ALA A 314 5.19 -14.62 -11.40
N ILE A 315 5.83 -13.73 -10.65
CA ILE A 315 5.46 -12.30 -10.59
C ILE A 315 6.18 -11.50 -11.68
N SER A 316 7.47 -11.78 -11.87
CA SER A 316 8.33 -11.22 -12.92
C SER A 316 9.52 -12.15 -13.17
N GLN A 317 10.40 -11.81 -14.12
CA GLN A 317 11.62 -12.60 -14.37
C GLN A 317 12.47 -12.71 -13.10
N GLY A 318 12.60 -13.93 -12.57
CA GLY A 318 13.37 -14.20 -11.35
C GLY A 318 12.72 -13.74 -10.04
N VAL A 319 11.39 -13.53 -10.02
CA VAL A 319 10.62 -13.30 -8.78
C VAL A 319 9.42 -14.24 -8.71
N GLN A 320 9.41 -15.10 -7.68
CA GLN A 320 8.32 -16.04 -7.38
C GLN A 320 7.70 -15.73 -6.02
N PHE A 321 6.37 -15.78 -5.95
CA PHE A 321 5.58 -15.70 -4.73
C PHE A 321 4.93 -17.06 -4.44
N ALA A 322 4.69 -17.38 -3.18
CA ALA A 322 3.87 -18.53 -2.77
C ALA A 322 3.17 -18.28 -1.43
N ARG A 323 1.99 -18.87 -1.24
CA ARG A 323 1.08 -18.66 -0.10
C ARG A 323 0.85 -19.94 0.69
N ALA A 324 0.48 -19.83 1.96
CA ALA A 324 -0.21 -20.88 2.71
C ALA A 324 -1.07 -20.26 3.82
N ASP A 325 -2.26 -20.80 4.06
CA ASP A 325 -3.15 -20.37 5.15
C ASP A 325 -3.12 -21.43 6.24
N GLN A 326 -2.64 -21.07 7.44
CA GLN A 326 -2.38 -22.03 8.50
C GLN A 326 -2.64 -21.44 9.89
N PHE A 327 -3.48 -22.12 10.68
CA PHE A 327 -3.79 -21.78 12.09
C PHE A 327 -4.16 -20.29 12.33
N GLY A 328 -4.94 -19.68 11.44
CA GLY A 328 -5.34 -18.27 11.57
C GLY A 328 -4.23 -17.25 11.26
N SER A 329 -3.14 -17.71 10.65
CA SER A 329 -2.08 -16.88 10.05
C SER A 329 -2.04 -17.08 8.53
N VAL A 330 -1.67 -16.03 7.79
CA VAL A 330 -1.33 -16.17 6.37
C VAL A 330 0.20 -16.16 6.23
N LEU A 331 0.72 -17.23 5.65
CA LEU A 331 2.13 -17.44 5.39
C LEU A 331 2.41 -17.07 3.93
N SER A 332 3.46 -16.28 3.71
CA SER A 332 3.89 -15.88 2.38
C SER A 332 5.40 -15.98 2.24
N LYS A 333 5.84 -16.44 1.08
CA LYS A 333 7.25 -16.60 0.69
C LYS A 333 7.47 -15.90 -0.63
N LEU A 334 8.38 -14.93 -0.64
CA LEU A 334 8.92 -14.37 -1.87
C LEU A 334 10.35 -14.88 -2.08
N THR A 335 10.68 -15.32 -3.30
CA THR A 335 12.02 -15.77 -3.69
C THR A 335 12.46 -14.97 -4.91
N GLY A 336 13.69 -14.43 -4.89
CA GLY A 336 14.24 -13.74 -6.04
C GLY A 336 15.75 -13.50 -6.00
N SER A 337 16.24 -12.67 -6.92
CA SER A 337 17.66 -12.36 -7.11
C SER A 337 18.38 -11.72 -5.91
N HIS A 338 17.61 -11.26 -4.91
CA HIS A 338 18.12 -10.63 -3.69
C HIS A 338 17.93 -11.49 -2.42
N GLY A 339 17.62 -12.78 -2.59
CA GLY A 339 17.42 -13.73 -1.49
C GLY A 339 15.96 -14.19 -1.37
N LYS A 340 15.56 -14.54 -0.15
CA LYS A 340 14.17 -14.85 0.18
C LYS A 340 13.61 -13.76 1.10
N PHE A 341 12.30 -13.68 1.16
CA PHE A 341 11.59 -12.94 2.20
C PHE A 341 10.43 -13.83 2.65
N HIS A 342 10.44 -14.18 3.93
CA HIS A 342 9.40 -15.00 4.54
C HIS A 342 8.58 -14.11 5.48
N MET A 343 7.25 -14.27 5.45
CA MET A 343 6.31 -13.42 6.18
C MET A 343 5.16 -14.26 6.74
N GLN A 344 4.85 -14.09 8.03
CA GLN A 344 3.70 -14.68 8.70
C GLN A 344 2.84 -13.54 9.24
N ARG A 345 1.73 -13.25 8.55
CA ARG A 345 0.71 -12.28 8.98
C ARG A 345 -0.24 -12.94 9.97
N ILE A 346 -0.45 -12.30 11.11
CA ILE A 346 -1.18 -12.84 12.26
C ILE A 346 -2.44 -12.01 12.48
N ALA A 347 -3.59 -12.57 12.09
CA ALA A 347 -4.91 -11.95 12.23
C ALA A 347 -5.68 -12.42 13.49
N SER A 348 -5.15 -13.41 14.22
CA SER A 348 -5.75 -13.90 15.48
C SER A 348 -5.40 -13.01 16.68
N LYS A 349 -6.40 -12.71 17.52
CA LYS A 349 -6.23 -12.02 18.81
C LYS A 349 -5.64 -12.90 19.91
N GLU A 350 -5.60 -14.21 19.68
CA GLU A 350 -5.10 -15.24 20.60
C GLU A 350 -3.57 -15.40 20.49
N ILE A 351 -3.02 -15.20 19.29
CA ILE A 351 -1.58 -15.29 19.03
C ILE A 351 -0.90 -13.98 19.42
N ARG A 352 0.09 -14.08 20.32
CA ARG A 352 0.81 -12.95 20.94
C ARG A 352 2.30 -13.22 21.03
N THR A 353 3.10 -12.17 21.16
CA THR A 353 4.54 -12.28 21.44
C THR A 353 4.82 -12.85 22.84
N SER A 354 6.08 -13.17 23.10
CA SER A 354 6.63 -13.55 24.41
C SER A 354 6.22 -12.58 25.54
N GLU A 355 6.13 -11.28 25.22
CA GLU A 355 5.77 -10.20 26.13
C GLU A 355 4.25 -9.94 26.23
N GLY A 356 3.43 -10.73 25.52
CA GLY A 356 1.96 -10.65 25.52
C GLY A 356 1.37 -9.61 24.55
N LEU A 357 2.18 -9.04 23.66
CA LEU A 357 1.74 -8.03 22.69
C LEU A 357 1.13 -8.68 21.43
N GLY A 358 0.24 -7.96 20.76
CA GLY A 358 -0.46 -8.44 19.56
C GLY A 358 -1.65 -7.55 19.21
N ILE A 359 -2.66 -8.10 18.53
CA ILE A 359 -3.87 -7.35 18.18
C ILE A 359 -4.55 -6.79 19.46
N GLY A 360 -4.90 -5.50 19.40
CA GLY A 360 -5.42 -4.73 20.53
C GLY A 360 -4.36 -4.02 21.38
N SER A 361 -3.06 -4.29 21.20
CA SER A 361 -1.99 -3.54 21.89
C SER A 361 -1.79 -2.16 21.27
N SER A 362 -1.74 -1.13 22.11
CA SER A 362 -1.51 0.26 21.73
C SER A 362 -0.02 0.58 21.49
N LEU A 363 0.27 1.64 20.72
CA LEU A 363 1.62 2.19 20.58
C LEU A 363 2.30 2.44 21.93
N SER A 364 1.54 2.90 22.94
CA SER A 364 2.05 3.11 24.28
C SER A 364 2.55 1.82 24.91
N GLU A 365 1.83 0.70 24.75
CA GLU A 365 2.27 -0.61 25.26
C GLU A 365 3.48 -1.16 24.51
N LEU A 366 3.53 -1.02 23.17
CA LEU A 366 4.70 -1.40 22.38
C LEU A 366 5.94 -0.63 22.86
N ASN A 367 5.86 0.71 22.89
CA ASN A 367 6.93 1.58 23.34
C ASN A 367 7.32 1.31 24.81
N ASN A 368 6.36 1.04 25.69
CA ASN A 368 6.62 0.77 27.10
C ASN A 368 7.28 -0.60 27.35
N ARG A 369 7.07 -1.57 26.45
CA ARG A 369 7.67 -2.90 26.58
C ARG A 369 9.10 -2.96 26.06
N TRP A 370 9.37 -2.33 24.91
CA TRP A 370 10.67 -2.36 24.25
C TRP A 370 11.31 -0.96 24.21
N ARG A 371 11.30 -0.25 25.35
CA ARG A 371 11.81 1.14 25.49
C ARG A 371 13.25 1.32 25.01
N ASP A 372 14.07 0.28 25.13
CA ASP A 372 15.50 0.30 24.82
C ASP A 372 15.80 -0.18 23.38
N GLU A 373 14.79 -0.61 22.62
CA GLU A 373 14.94 -1.08 21.23
C GLU A 373 14.58 0.02 20.21
N HIS A 374 15.22 -0.01 19.04
CA HIS A 374 14.96 0.97 17.98
C HIS A 374 13.78 0.55 17.11
N PHE A 375 12.69 1.31 17.21
CA PHE A 375 11.55 1.23 16.28
C PHE A 375 11.81 2.05 15.02
N ILE A 376 11.31 1.58 13.88
CA ILE A 376 11.03 2.44 12.71
C ILE A 376 9.51 2.61 12.62
N GLN A 377 9.06 3.86 12.51
CA GLN A 377 7.65 4.20 12.30
C GLN A 377 7.45 4.62 10.84
N VAL A 378 6.42 4.07 10.18
CA VAL A 378 6.11 4.34 8.77
C VAL A 378 4.61 4.62 8.64
N THR A 379 4.25 5.86 8.33
CA THR A 379 2.86 6.32 8.22
C THR A 379 2.10 5.62 7.10
N HIS A 380 0.82 5.33 7.32
CA HIS A 380 -0.13 5.01 6.25
C HIS A 380 -1.43 5.83 6.41
N VAL A 381 -2.24 5.89 5.36
CA VAL A 381 -3.43 6.77 5.32
C VAL A 381 -4.40 6.55 6.49
N GLY A 382 -4.48 5.34 7.04
CA GLY A 382 -5.30 5.01 8.21
C GLY A 382 -4.52 4.69 9.49
N GLY A 383 -3.31 5.24 9.69
CA GLY A 383 -2.50 5.02 10.90
C GLY A 383 -0.99 4.93 10.66
N GLN A 384 -0.32 3.95 11.26
CA GLN A 384 1.11 3.72 11.02
C GLN A 384 1.54 2.26 11.21
N TYR A 385 2.66 1.89 10.61
CA TYR A 385 3.39 0.66 10.92
C TYR A 385 4.52 0.94 11.92
N VAL A 386 4.70 0.03 12.87
CA VAL A 386 5.80 0.04 13.84
C VAL A 386 6.66 -1.21 13.60
N VAL A 387 7.91 -1.00 13.16
CA VAL A 387 8.86 -2.07 12.84
C VAL A 387 9.85 -2.25 13.97
N LEU A 388 9.99 -3.49 14.45
CA LEU A 388 11.00 -3.90 15.42
C LEU A 388 11.96 -4.89 14.75
N TRP A 389 12.93 -4.34 14.02
CA TRP A 389 13.87 -5.08 13.17
C TRP A 389 14.73 -6.10 13.92
N SER A 390 15.09 -5.79 15.18
CA SER A 390 15.81 -6.69 16.10
C SER A 390 15.12 -8.04 16.31
N ARG A 391 13.78 -8.05 16.28
CA ARG A 391 12.95 -9.25 16.51
C ARG A 391 12.26 -9.76 15.23
N GLY A 392 12.49 -9.12 14.09
CA GLY A 392 11.78 -9.43 12.84
C GLY A 392 10.26 -9.22 12.95
N LEU A 393 9.80 -8.19 13.66
CA LEU A 393 8.36 -7.91 13.85
C LEU A 393 7.89 -6.62 13.18
N ILE A 394 6.63 -6.59 12.74
CA ILE A 394 5.92 -5.39 12.29
C ILE A 394 4.51 -5.38 12.91
N PHE A 395 4.11 -4.26 13.49
CA PHE A 395 2.75 -4.03 13.98
C PHE A 395 2.07 -2.99 13.06
N LYS A 396 0.88 -3.30 12.54
CA LYS A 396 0.03 -2.35 11.81
C LYS A 396 -0.96 -1.73 12.79
N LEU A 397 -0.83 -0.43 13.02
CA LEU A 397 -1.69 0.35 13.90
C LEU A 397 -2.71 1.14 13.06
N ASP A 398 -3.89 1.33 13.64
CA ASP A 398 -4.93 2.23 13.14
C ASP A 398 -4.71 3.71 13.57
N GLU A 399 -5.65 4.59 13.20
CA GLU A 399 -5.70 5.99 13.61
C GLU A 399 -5.77 6.19 15.13
N SER A 400 -6.33 5.22 15.87
CA SER A 400 -6.36 5.21 17.34
C SER A 400 -5.05 4.70 17.95
N LEU A 401 -4.04 4.41 17.12
CA LEU A 401 -2.74 3.86 17.47
C LEU A 401 -2.83 2.48 18.15
N VAL A 402 -3.83 1.69 17.78
CA VAL A 402 -4.07 0.32 18.26
C VAL A 402 -3.70 -0.69 17.17
N THR A 403 -2.99 -1.76 17.55
CA THR A 403 -2.60 -2.84 16.64
C THR A 403 -3.84 -3.56 16.09
N THR A 404 -4.03 -3.51 14.77
CA THR A 404 -5.10 -4.21 14.04
C THR A 404 -4.63 -5.51 13.40
N GLU A 405 -3.38 -5.55 12.93
CA GLU A 405 -2.69 -6.73 12.41
C GLU A 405 -1.22 -6.68 12.87
N TRP A 406 -0.57 -7.83 13.02
CA TRP A 406 0.88 -7.89 13.22
C TRP A 406 1.52 -9.04 12.48
N VAL A 407 2.84 -8.97 12.29
CA VAL A 407 3.59 -9.79 11.35
C VAL A 407 4.93 -10.16 11.96
N SER A 408 5.36 -11.41 11.76
CA SER A 408 6.75 -11.82 11.90
C SER A 408 7.37 -12.09 10.52
N PHE A 409 8.62 -11.68 10.31
CA PHE A 409 9.29 -11.74 9.00
C PHE A 409 10.78 -12.10 9.10
N SER A 410 11.33 -12.69 8.03
CA SER A 410 12.76 -12.97 7.92
C SER A 410 13.31 -12.90 6.48
N LEU A 411 14.65 -12.95 6.37
CA LEU A 411 15.47 -12.72 5.16
C LEU A 411 16.44 -13.87 4.89
#